data_AF-A0A015LDG9-F1
#
_entry.id   AF-A0A015LDG9-F1
#
_cell.length_a   1.000
_cell.length_b   1.000
_cell.length_c   1.000
_cell.angle_alpha   90.00
_cell.angle_beta   90.00
_cell.angle_gamma   90.00
#
_symmetry.space_group_name_H-M   'P 1'
#
loop_
_entity.id
_entity.type
_entity.pdbx_description
1 polymer ?
#
loop_
_entity_poly.entity_id
_entity_poly.type
_entity_poly.pdbx_seq_one_letter_code
_entity_poly.pdbx_strand_id
1 'polypeptide(L)'
;MPSSQYAISDIILIPKHIKIGKLVGSNDCNLKPISERTNTLVCVNKTHPAKIEIKYNTNFPPPNINTINEAKDLVNKLIEEEGKRARLEKKKEENIPFVRDFGGDGKITKYQKEIITKKEKQKSKRENDNMIKTYMKDGIVEDKWEQEDKKEREEVDYYYSYY
;
A
#
# COMPACT_ATOMS: atom_id res chain seq x y z
N MET A 1 -37.94 -31.00 -5.83
CA MET A 1 -36.80 -30.26 -5.26
C MET A 1 -35.85 -31.29 -4.68
N PRO A 2 -34.64 -31.51 -5.21
CA PRO A 2 -33.73 -32.47 -4.59
C PRO A 2 -33.36 -31.92 -3.20
N SER A 3 -33.71 -32.68 -2.17
CA SER A 3 -33.26 -32.46 -0.79
C SER A 3 -31.74 -32.29 -0.79
N SER A 4 -31.24 -31.21 -0.19
CA SER A 4 -29.81 -30.99 -0.04
C SER A 4 -29.19 -32.22 0.63
N GLN A 5 -28.28 -32.90 -0.05
CA GLN A 5 -27.62 -34.14 0.42
C GLN A 5 -26.65 -33.90 1.60
N TYR A 6 -26.78 -32.77 2.28
CA TYR A 6 -25.88 -32.32 3.33
C TYR A 6 -26.69 -31.79 4.51
N ALA A 7 -26.40 -32.31 5.69
CA ALA A 7 -26.93 -31.83 6.95
C ALA A 7 -25.86 -31.02 7.69
N ILE A 8 -26.29 -30.01 8.44
CA ILE A 8 -25.41 -29.16 9.24
C ILE A 8 -25.11 -29.90 10.54
N SER A 9 -23.84 -30.15 10.82
CA SER A 9 -23.37 -30.69 12.11
C SER A 9 -23.12 -29.58 13.11
N ASP A 10 -22.39 -28.54 12.70
CA ASP A 10 -21.93 -27.50 13.62
C ASP A 10 -21.80 -26.15 12.89
N ILE A 11 -21.86 -25.07 13.67
CA ILE A 11 -21.81 -23.70 13.21
C ILE A 11 -20.83 -22.91 14.08
N ILE A 12 -19.81 -22.35 13.45
CA ILE A 12 -18.78 -21.54 14.11
C ILE A 12 -18.92 -20.09 13.65
N LEU A 13 -19.06 -19.15 14.59
CA LEU A 13 -19.18 -17.74 14.28
C LEU A 13 -17.81 -17.13 13.93
N ILE A 14 -17.75 -16.37 12.84
CA ILE A 14 -16.53 -15.66 12.44
C ILE A 14 -16.47 -14.32 13.20
N PRO A 15 -15.40 -14.05 13.95
CA PRO A 15 -15.20 -12.76 14.61
C PRO A 15 -15.19 -11.59 13.62
N LYS A 16 -15.87 -10.48 13.96
CA LYS A 16 -16.02 -9.28 13.09
C LYS A 16 -14.70 -8.66 12.60
N HIS A 17 -13.61 -8.84 13.35
CA HIS A 17 -12.31 -8.26 13.02
C HIS A 17 -11.53 -9.07 11.97
N ILE A 18 -12.01 -10.27 11.61
CA ILE A 18 -11.36 -11.15 10.64
C ILE A 18 -12.01 -10.96 9.27
N LYS A 19 -11.19 -10.73 8.25
CA LYS A 19 -11.65 -10.61 6.87
C LYS A 19 -11.95 -12.00 6.32
N ILE A 20 -13.19 -12.26 5.92
CA ILE A 20 -13.64 -13.57 5.40
C ILE A 20 -12.77 -14.04 4.22
N GLY A 21 -12.43 -13.14 3.30
CA GLY A 21 -11.58 -13.49 2.14
C GLY A 21 -10.20 -14.01 2.53
N LYS A 22 -9.61 -13.51 3.62
CA LYS A 22 -8.33 -14.04 4.14
C LYS A 22 -8.49 -15.38 4.83
N LEU A 23 -9.58 -15.55 5.58
CA LEU A 23 -9.91 -16.80 6.26
C LEU A 23 -10.14 -17.95 5.26
N VAL A 24 -10.93 -17.69 4.22
CA VAL A 24 -11.26 -18.67 3.17
C VAL A 24 -10.09 -18.94 2.23
N GLY A 25 -9.34 -17.89 1.89
CA GLY A 25 -8.30 -17.94 0.87
C GLY A 25 -8.87 -17.94 -0.56
N SER A 26 -7.98 -17.88 -1.55
CA SER A 26 -8.37 -17.95 -2.95
C SER A 26 -8.89 -19.36 -3.29
N ASN A 27 -10.06 -19.45 -3.92
CA ASN A 27 -10.70 -20.74 -4.29
C ASN A 27 -10.83 -21.70 -3.09
N ASP A 28 -11.16 -21.17 -1.91
CA ASP A 28 -11.34 -21.93 -0.68
C ASP A 28 -10.10 -22.73 -0.24
N CYS A 29 -8.90 -22.31 -0.65
CA CYS A 29 -7.65 -23.06 -0.41
C CYS A 29 -7.33 -23.31 1.07
N ASN A 30 -7.91 -22.54 2.01
CA ASN A 30 -7.71 -22.76 3.44
C ASN A 30 -8.74 -23.72 4.04
N LEU A 31 -9.97 -23.76 3.50
CA LEU A 31 -11.06 -24.59 4.03
C LEU A 31 -11.14 -25.96 3.36
N LYS A 32 -10.72 -26.04 2.09
CA LYS A 32 -10.69 -27.27 1.32
C LYS A 32 -9.82 -28.37 1.96
N PRO A 33 -8.60 -28.10 2.47
CA PRO A 33 -7.78 -29.11 3.14
C PRO A 33 -8.44 -29.66 4.42
N ILE A 34 -9.18 -28.82 5.15
CA ILE A 34 -9.92 -29.26 6.35
C ILE A 34 -11.06 -30.20 5.95
N SER A 35 -11.79 -29.83 4.90
CA SER A 35 -12.88 -30.63 4.34
C SER A 35 -12.39 -32.00 3.87
N GLU A 36 -11.30 -32.03 3.09
CA GLU A 36 -10.69 -33.26 2.58
C GLU A 36 -10.16 -34.16 3.68
N ARG A 37 -9.47 -33.58 4.68
CA ARG A 37 -8.91 -34.34 5.80
C ARG A 37 -9.97 -34.99 6.68
N THR A 38 -11.05 -34.27 6.96
CA THR A 38 -12.09 -34.72 7.89
C THR A 38 -13.25 -35.43 7.22
N ASN A 39 -13.22 -35.52 5.88
CA ASN A 39 -14.33 -36.01 5.06
C ASN A 39 -15.67 -35.30 5.39
N THR A 40 -15.58 -33.99 5.65
CA THR A 40 -16.72 -33.10 5.88
C THR A 40 -16.76 -32.02 4.83
N LEU A 41 -17.88 -31.32 4.71
CA LEU A 41 -17.99 -30.12 3.89
C LEU A 41 -17.92 -28.89 4.81
N VAL A 42 -16.78 -28.19 4.79
CA VAL A 42 -16.60 -26.94 5.53
C VAL A 42 -16.81 -25.77 4.57
N CYS A 43 -17.83 -24.96 4.82
CA CYS A 43 -18.18 -23.84 3.95
C CYS A 43 -18.50 -22.58 4.75
N VAL A 44 -18.34 -21.41 4.11
CA VAL A 44 -18.69 -20.14 4.74
C VAL A 44 -20.05 -19.67 4.28
N ASN A 45 -20.93 -19.42 5.24
CA ASN A 45 -22.15 -18.69 5.02
C ASN A 45 -21.90 -17.19 5.26
N LYS A 46 -22.06 -16.40 4.20
CA LYS A 46 -21.82 -14.94 4.16
C LYS A 46 -22.97 -14.12 4.76
N THR A 47 -23.80 -14.71 5.62
CA THR A 47 -24.79 -13.99 6.42
C THR A 47 -24.13 -12.94 7.34
N HIS A 48 -24.93 -12.08 7.97
CA HIS A 48 -24.45 -11.12 8.95
C HIS A 48 -25.06 -11.47 10.32
N PRO A 49 -24.28 -11.99 11.28
CA PRO A 49 -22.84 -12.27 11.23
C PRO A 49 -22.47 -13.46 10.33
N ALA A 50 -21.24 -13.43 9.81
CA ALA A 50 -20.72 -14.50 8.97
C ALA A 50 -20.38 -15.71 9.82
N LYS A 51 -20.63 -16.91 9.28
CA LYS A 51 -20.49 -18.17 10.01
C LYS A 51 -19.87 -19.23 9.10
N ILE A 52 -19.10 -20.13 9.69
CA ILE A 52 -18.61 -21.34 9.05
C ILE A 52 -19.56 -22.47 9.42
N GLU A 53 -20.04 -23.18 8.42
CA GLU A 53 -20.92 -24.34 8.58
C GLU A 53 -20.11 -25.59 8.26
N ILE A 54 -20.06 -26.52 9.21
CA ILE A 54 -19.52 -27.86 9.02
C ILE A 54 -20.70 -28.76 8.71
N LYS A 55 -20.66 -29.38 7.53
CA LYS A 55 -21.73 -30.23 7.01
C LYS A 55 -21.21 -31.63 6.74
N TYR A 56 -22.10 -32.61 6.80
CA TYR A 56 -21.81 -33.98 6.41
C TYR A 56 -22.82 -34.45 5.39
N ASN A 57 -22.39 -35.38 4.55
CA ASN A 57 -23.23 -35.93 3.50
C ASN A 57 -24.22 -36.94 4.10
N THR A 58 -25.52 -36.72 3.88
CA THR A 58 -26.60 -37.56 4.42
C THR A 58 -26.78 -38.88 3.67
N ASN A 59 -26.14 -39.05 2.50
CA ASN A 59 -26.16 -40.29 1.74
C ASN A 59 -25.25 -41.37 2.37
N PHE A 60 -24.36 -40.96 3.27
CA PHE A 60 -23.47 -41.85 4.01
C PHE A 60 -23.87 -41.91 5.49
N PRO A 61 -23.42 -42.94 6.23
CA PRO A 61 -23.57 -42.96 7.67
C PRO A 61 -23.05 -41.66 8.30
N PRO A 62 -23.70 -41.16 9.35
CA PRO A 62 -23.24 -39.97 10.04
C PRO A 62 -21.77 -40.12 10.46
N PRO A 63 -20.94 -39.09 10.26
CA PRO A 63 -19.55 -39.14 10.67
C PRO A 63 -19.43 -39.31 12.19
N ASN A 64 -18.33 -39.91 12.63
CA ASN A 64 -18.03 -40.06 14.05
C ASN A 64 -17.96 -38.67 14.71
N ILE A 65 -18.40 -38.55 15.97
CA ILE A 65 -18.29 -37.30 16.72
C ILE A 65 -16.84 -36.78 16.76
N ASN A 66 -15.87 -37.68 16.78
CA ASN A 66 -14.44 -37.34 16.75
C ASN A 66 -14.03 -36.60 15.47
N THR A 67 -14.58 -36.96 14.31
CA THR A 67 -14.23 -36.31 13.04
C THR A 67 -14.86 -34.92 12.93
N ILE A 68 -16.07 -34.75 13.46
CA ILE A 68 -16.72 -33.42 13.56
C ILE A 68 -15.92 -32.53 14.51
N ASN A 69 -15.50 -33.06 15.67
CA ASN A 69 -14.68 -32.33 16.64
C ASN A 69 -13.30 -31.97 16.06
N GLU A 70 -12.65 -32.87 15.32
CA GLU A 70 -11.40 -32.57 14.62
C GLU A 70 -11.58 -31.43 13.60
N ALA A 71 -12.66 -31.46 12.81
CA ALA A 71 -12.98 -30.38 11.87
C ALA A 71 -13.19 -29.04 12.60
N LYS A 72 -13.90 -29.07 13.72
CA LYS A 72 -14.15 -27.91 14.58
C LYS A 72 -12.86 -27.31 15.11
N ASP A 73 -11.95 -28.14 15.63
CA ASP A 73 -10.67 -27.71 16.16
C ASP A 73 -9.77 -27.11 15.08
N LEU A 74 -9.74 -27.72 13.90
CA LEU A 74 -9.00 -27.19 12.75
C LEU A 74 -9.54 -25.82 12.30
N VAL A 75 -10.87 -25.66 12.24
CA VAL A 75 -11.49 -24.37 11.90
C VAL A 75 -11.20 -23.32 12.97
N ASN A 76 -11.33 -23.66 14.26
CA ASN A 76 -11.02 -22.74 15.35
C ASN A 76 -9.56 -22.28 15.32
N LYS A 77 -8.63 -23.20 15.07
CA LYS A 77 -7.21 -22.89 14.91
C LYS A 77 -6.96 -21.93 13.76
N LEU A 78 -7.60 -22.15 12.61
CA LEU A 78 -7.51 -21.24 11.45
C LEU A 78 -8.02 -19.83 11.79
N ILE A 79 -9.15 -19.73 12.49
CA ILE A 79 -9.70 -18.45 12.96
C ILE A 79 -8.71 -17.75 13.91
N GLU A 80 -8.11 -18.49 14.84
CA GLU A 80 -7.16 -17.94 15.80
C GLU A 80 -5.89 -17.42 15.11
N GLU A 81 -5.34 -18.18 14.16
CA GLU A 81 -4.16 -17.80 13.37
C GLU A 81 -4.42 -16.54 12.54
N GLU A 82 -5.57 -16.46 11.85
CA GLU A 82 -5.95 -15.25 11.10
C GLU A 82 -6.25 -14.07 12.03
N GLY A 83 -6.82 -14.30 13.21
CA GLY A 83 -6.97 -13.28 14.25
C GLY A 83 -5.63 -12.71 14.72
N LYS A 84 -4.62 -13.56 14.92
CA LYS A 84 -3.24 -13.13 15.26
C LYS A 84 -2.61 -12.33 14.12
N ARG A 85 -2.74 -12.77 12.87
CA ARG A 85 -2.24 -12.06 11.68
C ARG A 85 -2.89 -10.68 11.53
N ALA A 86 -4.21 -10.59 11.69
CA ALA A 86 -4.94 -9.33 11.64
C ALA A 86 -4.47 -8.33 12.72
N ARG A 87 -4.13 -8.80 13.92
CA ARG A 87 -3.56 -7.96 14.99
C ARG A 87 -2.16 -7.45 14.65
N LEU A 88 -1.32 -8.28 14.02
CA LEU A 88 0.02 -7.88 13.58
C LEU A 88 -0.04 -6.86 12.44
N GLU A 89 -0.98 -6.98 11.52
CA GLU A 89 -1.20 -6.00 10.45
C GLU A 89 -1.57 -4.62 11.00
N LYS A 90 -2.47 -4.55 11.99
CA LYS A 90 -2.79 -3.29 12.67
C LYS A 90 -1.56 -2.62 13.29
N LYS A 91 -0.72 -3.42 13.98
CA LYS A 91 0.54 -2.91 14.55
C LYS A 91 1.54 -2.46 13.49
N LYS A 92 1.57 -3.10 12.32
CA LYS A 92 2.43 -2.68 11.21
C LYS A 92 1.89 -1.41 10.54
N GLU A 93 0.58 -1.28 10.35
CA GLU A 93 -0.06 -0.06 9.81
C GLU A 93 0.16 1.14 10.74
N GLU A 94 0.01 0.96 12.06
CA GLU A 94 0.33 2.00 13.07
C GLU A 94 1.82 2.36 13.10
N ASN A 95 2.69 1.45 12.63
CA ASN A 95 4.14 1.58 12.68
C ASN A 95 4.74 1.56 11.26
N ILE A 96 4.02 2.09 10.27
CA ILE A 96 4.62 2.54 9.02
C ILE A 96 5.06 3.98 9.28
N PRO A 97 6.34 4.26 9.55
CA PRO A 97 6.82 5.61 9.55
C PRO A 97 6.89 6.01 8.08
N PHE A 98 5.76 6.44 7.52
CA PHE A 98 5.71 6.91 6.14
C PHE A 98 6.69 8.07 5.93
N VAL A 99 6.94 8.85 6.98
CA VAL A 99 7.92 9.94 6.99
C VAL A 99 8.29 10.17 8.45
N ARG A 100 9.43 9.66 8.91
CA ARG A 100 10.18 10.37 9.95
C ARG A 100 11.51 10.69 9.31
N ASP A 101 11.51 11.85 8.67
CA ASP A 101 12.65 12.74 8.46
C ASP A 101 13.98 12.06 8.08
N PHE A 102 14.37 12.26 6.81
CA PHE A 102 15.72 12.11 6.26
C PHE A 102 16.85 12.07 7.32
N GLY A 103 17.21 10.87 7.78
CA GLY A 103 18.31 10.70 8.72
C GLY A 103 18.41 9.33 9.39
N GLY A 104 17.91 8.26 8.76
CA GLY A 104 18.03 6.92 9.31
C GLY A 104 18.47 5.93 8.25
N ASP A 105 19.39 5.03 8.63
CA ASP A 105 20.15 4.08 7.81
C ASP A 105 19.28 2.95 7.18
N GLY A 106 18.01 3.23 6.92
CA GLY A 106 17.06 2.34 6.27
C GLY A 106 17.35 2.28 4.76
N LYS A 107 17.70 1.09 4.27
CA LYS A 107 17.95 0.82 2.85
C LYS A 107 16.77 1.28 1.98
N ILE A 108 16.94 2.40 1.29
CA ILE A 108 15.95 2.97 0.37
C ILE A 108 15.77 2.02 -0.83
N THR A 109 14.53 1.62 -1.11
CA THR A 109 14.20 0.79 -2.28
C THR A 109 14.45 1.54 -3.60
N LYS A 110 14.74 0.82 -4.70
CA LYS A 110 15.00 1.42 -6.03
C LYS A 110 13.87 2.35 -6.48
N TYR A 111 12.62 1.95 -6.24
CA TYR A 111 11.43 2.74 -6.57
C TYR A 111 11.33 4.06 -5.77
N GLN A 112 11.71 4.05 -4.49
CA GLN A 112 11.73 5.26 -3.67
C GLN A 112 12.81 6.26 -4.14
N LYS A 113 13.99 5.78 -4.55
CA LYS A 113 15.03 6.64 -5.17
C LYS A 113 14.53 7.31 -6.44
N GLU A 114 13.75 6.59 -7.24
CA GLU A 114 13.17 7.12 -8.47
C GLU A 114 12.13 8.22 -8.19
N ILE A 115 11.31 8.05 -7.15
CA ILE A 115 10.34 9.06 -6.72
C ILE A 115 11.05 10.33 -6.22
N ILE A 116 12.11 10.18 -5.41
CA ILE A 116 12.90 11.31 -4.89
C ILE A 116 13.52 12.09 -6.04
N THR A 117 14.23 11.40 -6.94
CA THR A 117 14.89 12.04 -8.09
C THR A 117 13.90 12.73 -9.02
N LYS A 118 12.71 12.15 -9.23
CA LYS A 118 11.63 12.81 -9.99
C LYS A 118 11.13 14.09 -9.32
N LYS A 119 10.96 14.08 -7.99
CA LYS A 119 10.55 15.28 -7.22
C LYS A 119 11.62 16.37 -7.22
N GLU A 120 12.89 16.01 -7.06
CA GLU A 120 14.01 16.96 -7.12
C GLU A 120 14.13 17.62 -8.49
N LYS A 121 14.06 16.85 -9.58
CA LYS A 121 14.04 17.39 -10.94
C LYS A 121 12.87 18.35 -11.16
N GLN A 122 11.69 18.02 -10.63
CA GLN A 122 10.53 18.90 -10.73
C GLN A 122 10.70 20.19 -9.92
N LYS A 123 11.33 20.13 -8.75
CA LYS A 123 11.64 21.31 -7.93
C LYS A 123 12.65 22.22 -8.63
N SER A 124 13.76 21.65 -9.10
CA SER A 124 14.80 22.38 -9.84
C SER A 124 14.25 23.05 -11.11
N LYS A 125 13.34 22.38 -11.83
CA LYS A 125 12.66 22.98 -12.99
C LYS A 125 11.84 24.21 -12.59
N ARG A 126 11.07 24.12 -11.49
CA ARG A 126 10.28 25.28 -10.99
C ARG A 126 11.17 26.42 -10.52
N GLU A 127 12.30 26.11 -9.87
CA GLU A 127 13.28 27.12 -9.43
C GLU A 127 13.88 27.84 -10.64
N ASN A 128 14.28 27.11 -11.69
CA ASN A 128 14.78 27.70 -12.93
C ASN A 128 13.70 28.52 -13.66
N ASP A 129 12.47 28.01 -13.76
CA ASP A 129 11.35 28.75 -14.39
C ASP A 129 11.05 30.04 -13.61
N ASN A 130 11.15 30.02 -12.28
CA ASN A 130 10.98 31.21 -11.44
C ASN A 130 12.14 32.20 -11.63
N MET A 131 13.38 31.72 -11.71
CA MET A 131 14.56 32.55 -11.96
C MET A 131 14.50 33.22 -13.35
N ILE A 132 14.10 32.49 -14.39
CA ILE A 132 13.91 33.04 -15.74
C ILE A 132 12.80 34.10 -15.71
N LYS A 133 11.71 33.85 -15.00
CA LYS A 133 10.63 34.84 -14.83
C LYS A 133 11.08 36.08 -14.09
N THR A 134 11.93 35.99 -13.07
CA THR A 134 12.47 37.17 -12.40
C THR A 134 13.35 37.97 -13.35
N TYR A 135 14.27 37.33 -14.09
CA TYR A 135 15.10 38.02 -15.08
C TYR A 135 14.29 38.68 -16.20
N MET A 136 13.21 38.07 -16.67
CA MET A 136 12.34 38.67 -17.68
C MET A 136 11.44 39.78 -17.13
N LYS A 137 11.09 39.72 -15.84
CA LYS A 137 10.25 40.74 -15.18
C LYS A 137 11.04 41.99 -14.81
N ASP A 138 12.31 41.82 -14.48
CA ASP A 138 13.21 42.94 -14.15
C ASP A 138 13.73 43.68 -15.41
N GLY A 139 13.30 43.24 -16.60
CA GLY A 139 13.66 43.84 -17.87
C GLY A 139 15.12 43.59 -18.23
N ILE A 140 15.41 43.54 -19.52
CA ILE A 140 16.78 43.67 -20.01
C ILE A 140 17.25 45.05 -19.54
N VAL A 141 18.08 45.12 -18.50
CA VAL A 141 18.96 46.27 -18.28
C VAL A 141 20.02 46.17 -19.37
N GLU A 142 19.64 46.53 -20.60
CA GLU A 142 20.58 47.11 -21.55
C GLU A 142 21.08 48.41 -20.90
N ASP A 143 22.35 48.72 -21.14
CA ASP A 143 23.02 49.98 -20.81
C ASP A 143 23.66 50.12 -19.42
N LYS A 144 24.58 49.21 -19.10
CA LYS A 144 25.72 49.56 -18.23
C LYS A 144 27.11 49.10 -18.70
N TRP A 145 27.25 48.65 -19.95
CA TRP A 145 28.55 48.35 -20.56
C TRP A 145 28.92 49.26 -21.73
N GLU A 146 28.02 50.14 -22.21
CA GLU A 146 28.32 51.12 -23.27
C GLU A 146 28.56 52.56 -22.78
N GLN A 147 28.45 52.83 -21.47
CA GLN A 147 28.70 54.17 -20.92
C GLN A 147 30.15 54.43 -20.47
N GLU A 148 30.99 53.40 -20.33
CA GLU A 148 32.41 53.61 -20.01
C GLU A 148 33.24 53.91 -21.28
N ASP A 149 32.92 53.27 -22.41
CA ASP A 149 33.67 53.46 -23.67
C ASP A 149 33.44 54.81 -24.37
N LYS A 150 32.34 55.52 -24.08
CA LYS A 150 32.09 56.87 -24.62
C LYS A 150 32.73 57.99 -23.80
N LYS A 151 32.99 57.77 -22.51
CA LYS A 151 33.65 58.77 -21.65
C LYS A 151 35.15 58.84 -21.91
N GLU A 152 35.79 57.70 -22.15
CA GLU A 152 37.23 57.67 -22.50
C GLU A 152 37.52 58.23 -23.90
N ARG A 153 36.56 58.21 -24.83
CA ARG A 153 36.77 58.71 -26.20
C ARG A 153 36.56 60.22 -26.34
N GLU A 154 35.81 60.86 -25.44
CA GLU A 154 35.65 62.33 -25.42
C GLU A 154 36.73 63.05 -24.60
N GLU A 155 37.42 62.38 -23.66
CA GLU A 155 38.53 62.97 -22.91
C GLU A 155 39.84 63.07 -23.71
N VAL A 156 40.04 62.21 -24.72
CA VAL A 156 41.27 62.22 -25.54
C VAL A 156 41.25 63.34 -26.59
N ASP A 157 40.08 63.66 -27.17
CA ASP A 157 39.97 64.72 -28.18
C ASP A 157 40.02 66.13 -27.58
N TYR A 158 39.72 66.30 -26.28
CA TYR A 158 39.82 67.60 -25.59
C TYR A 158 41.27 67.96 -25.21
N TYR A 159 42.18 66.98 -25.16
CA TYR A 159 43.58 67.21 -24.76
C TYR A 159 44.52 67.51 -25.94
N TYR A 160 44.13 67.21 -27.17
CA TYR A 160 44.95 67.45 -28.38
C TYR A 160 44.60 68.73 -29.16
N SER A 161 43.62 69.53 -28.72
CA SER A 161 43.31 70.81 -29.37
C SER A 161 44.03 72.03 -28.76
N TYR A 162 44.98 71.82 -27.85
CA TYR A 162 45.71 72.88 -27.14
C TYR A 162 47.24 72.73 -27.14
N TYR A 163 47.81 72.16 -28.19
CA TYR A 163 49.23 72.30 -28.54
C TYR A 163 49.42 72.57 -30.02
#